data_AF-C0QL90-F1
#
_entry.id   AF-C0QL90-F1
#
_cell.length_a   1.000
_cell.length_b   1.000
_cell.length_c   1.000
_cell.angle_alpha   90.00
_cell.angle_beta   90.00
_cell.angle_gamma   90.00
#
_symmetry.space_group_name_H-M   'P 1'
#
loop_
_entity.id
_entity.type
_entity.pdbx_description
1 polymer ?
#
loop_
_entity_poly.entity_id
_entity_poly.type
_entity_poly.pdbx_seq_one_letter_code
_entity_poly.pdbx_strand_id
1 'polypeptide(L)'
;MKWKPYLTPIRSFDPDEARAFLNHRPVDQVTLVDVRQPGEYQAGHIPGARLIPLPELVDRLDDIPRNFPVIVYCSSGPRSRAACQLMTLDDSFGEIINLTGGFNAWEGEAALGRENQGLTFFTGAETPREILEIAYGLEQGLREFYLSMDKQVKNPGVRRLFATLARVETLHQESILREYQRIIDPSIKEDQLTAAALQGTLEGGMTTQEYIDYYMPQWEDPEDVVFLAMAIEAQALDLYLRAKTRVVDETSRKILTRIAQEEKSHLVHLGELMDGLISGTAT
;
A
#
# COMPACT_ATOMS: atom_id res chain seq x y z
N MET A 1 -12.30 -19.79 -37.82
CA MET A 1 -11.64 -18.63 -37.20
C MET A 1 -12.46 -18.25 -35.96
N LYS A 2 -11.93 -18.47 -34.75
CA LYS A 2 -12.67 -18.26 -33.48
C LYS A 2 -12.54 -16.80 -33.03
N TRP A 3 -13.36 -15.92 -33.58
CA TRP A 3 -13.39 -14.49 -33.23
C TRP A 3 -14.09 -14.18 -31.89
N LYS A 4 -14.75 -15.17 -31.28
CA LYS A 4 -15.54 -15.00 -30.05
C LYS A 4 -14.81 -14.31 -28.88
N PRO A 5 -13.53 -14.58 -28.56
CA PRO A 5 -12.87 -13.96 -27.41
C PRO A 5 -12.72 -12.44 -27.53
N TYR A 6 -12.51 -11.93 -28.74
CA TYR A 6 -12.36 -10.49 -29.01
C TYR A 6 -13.69 -9.71 -28.92
N LEU A 7 -14.82 -10.41 -28.87
CA LEU A 7 -16.17 -9.87 -28.74
C LEU A 7 -16.78 -10.12 -27.35
N THR A 8 -16.09 -10.83 -26.46
CA THR A 8 -16.55 -11.07 -25.10
C THR A 8 -16.64 -9.72 -24.37
N PRO A 9 -17.82 -9.34 -23.85
CA PRO A 9 -17.93 -8.16 -23.00
C PRO A 9 -17.03 -8.35 -21.77
N ILE A 10 -16.07 -7.45 -21.60
CA ILE A 10 -15.21 -7.41 -20.41
C ILE A 10 -15.97 -6.71 -19.30
N ARG A 11 -16.15 -7.40 -18.15
CA ARG A 11 -16.67 -6.77 -16.94
C ARG A 11 -15.78 -5.58 -16.60
N SER A 12 -16.40 -4.45 -16.30
CA SER A 12 -15.71 -3.20 -16.08
C SER A 12 -16.21 -2.57 -14.79
N PHE A 13 -15.30 -1.96 -14.04
CA PHE A 13 -15.63 -1.10 -12.91
C PHE A 13 -15.26 0.34 -13.24
N ASP A 14 -16.08 1.27 -12.78
CA ASP A 14 -15.62 2.65 -12.56
C ASP A 14 -14.72 2.72 -11.30
N PRO A 15 -14.08 3.88 -11.04
CA PRO A 15 -13.22 4.03 -9.86
C PRO A 15 -13.92 3.79 -8.53
N ASP A 16 -15.21 4.13 -8.41
CA ASP A 16 -15.96 4.01 -7.16
C ASP A 16 -16.33 2.56 -6.89
N GLU A 17 -16.79 1.85 -7.93
CA GLU A 17 -17.03 0.41 -7.90
C GLU A 17 -15.74 -0.35 -7.55
N ALA A 18 -14.60 0.04 -8.12
CA ALA A 18 -13.31 -0.58 -7.83
C ALA A 18 -12.87 -0.33 -6.38
N ARG A 19 -12.98 0.91 -5.88
CA ARG A 19 -12.69 1.23 -4.46
C ARG A 19 -13.59 0.45 -3.52
N ALA A 20 -14.89 0.43 -3.78
CA ALA A 20 -15.83 -0.37 -2.99
C ALA A 20 -15.47 -1.86 -3.04
N PHE A 21 -15.13 -2.40 -4.22
CA PHE A 21 -14.78 -3.80 -4.37
C PHE A 21 -13.54 -4.19 -3.58
N LEU A 22 -12.52 -3.33 -3.58
CA LEU A 22 -11.29 -3.49 -2.81
C LEU A 22 -11.56 -3.34 -1.31
N ASN A 23 -12.33 -2.34 -0.88
CA ASN A 23 -12.60 -2.06 0.54
C ASN A 23 -13.37 -3.17 1.24
N HIS A 24 -14.28 -3.86 0.55
CA HIS A 24 -15.06 -4.97 1.11
C HIS A 24 -14.33 -6.32 1.12
N ARG A 25 -13.01 -6.33 0.85
CA ARG A 25 -12.19 -7.55 0.80
C ARG A 25 -10.89 -7.41 1.56
N PRO A 26 -10.34 -8.52 2.07
CA PRO A 26 -8.97 -8.55 2.54
C PRO A 26 -7.99 -8.12 1.44
N VAL A 27 -6.91 -7.46 1.83
CA VAL A 27 -5.90 -6.88 0.92
C VAL A 27 -5.24 -7.89 -0.03
N ASP A 28 -5.34 -9.20 0.25
CA ASP A 28 -4.74 -10.26 -0.56
C ASP A 28 -5.74 -11.06 -1.40
N GLN A 29 -7.02 -10.70 -1.38
CA GLN A 29 -8.08 -11.39 -2.12
C GLN A 29 -8.47 -10.74 -3.45
N VAL A 30 -7.70 -9.76 -3.90
CA VAL A 30 -7.83 -9.14 -5.23
C VAL A 30 -6.42 -8.90 -5.77
N THR A 31 -6.21 -9.20 -7.05
CA THR A 31 -4.96 -8.86 -7.73
C THR A 31 -5.14 -7.59 -8.54
N LEU A 32 -4.29 -6.61 -8.32
CA LEU A 32 -4.21 -5.40 -9.14
C LEU A 32 -3.08 -5.55 -10.16
N VAL A 33 -3.39 -5.35 -11.44
CA VAL A 33 -2.41 -5.41 -12.54
C VAL A 33 -2.37 -4.07 -13.25
N ASP A 34 -1.21 -3.41 -13.18
CA ASP A 34 -0.93 -2.20 -13.92
C ASP A 34 -0.25 -2.57 -15.25
N VAL A 35 -0.92 -2.29 -16.37
CA VAL A 35 -0.36 -2.56 -17.71
C VAL A 35 0.27 -1.34 -18.37
N ARG A 36 0.55 -0.29 -17.58
CA ARG A 36 1.30 0.89 -18.00
C ARG A 36 2.78 0.62 -18.16
N GLN A 37 3.52 1.63 -18.62
CA GLN A 37 4.98 1.60 -18.69
C GLN A 37 5.60 1.88 -17.32
N PRO A 38 6.84 1.42 -17.04
CA PRO A 38 7.49 1.61 -15.73
C PRO A 38 7.57 3.06 -15.24
N GLY A 39 7.76 4.02 -16.15
CA GLY A 39 7.77 5.44 -15.78
C GLY A 39 6.42 5.97 -15.28
N GLU A 40 5.30 5.45 -15.82
CA GLU A 40 3.96 5.81 -15.38
C GLU A 40 3.65 5.22 -13.99
N TYR A 41 4.06 3.97 -13.75
CA TYR A 41 3.95 3.32 -12.43
C TYR A 41 4.79 4.06 -11.38
N GLN A 42 6.02 4.43 -11.75
CA GLN A 42 6.94 5.14 -10.87
C GLN A 42 6.39 6.50 -10.41
N ALA A 43 5.66 7.19 -11.30
CA ALA A 43 5.04 8.47 -10.99
C ALA A 43 3.80 8.36 -10.08
N GLY A 44 3.25 7.15 -9.92
CA GLY A 44 2.08 6.89 -9.09
C GLY A 44 1.36 5.63 -9.54
N HIS A 45 0.98 4.77 -8.60
CA HIS A 45 0.23 3.54 -8.84
C HIS A 45 -0.70 3.19 -7.67
N ILE A 46 -1.70 2.36 -7.93
CA ILE A 46 -2.61 1.87 -6.87
C ILE A 46 -1.80 0.94 -5.95
N PRO A 47 -1.84 1.10 -4.61
CA PRO A 47 -1.08 0.27 -3.68
C PRO A 47 -1.25 -1.24 -3.91
N GLY A 48 -0.13 -1.97 -3.96
CA GLY A 48 -0.09 -3.41 -4.22
C GLY A 48 -0.30 -3.80 -5.69
N ALA A 49 -0.40 -2.83 -6.60
CA ALA A 49 -0.47 -3.10 -8.02
C ALA A 49 0.82 -3.72 -8.53
N ARG A 50 0.64 -4.76 -9.35
CA ARG A 50 1.72 -5.48 -10.02
C ARG A 50 1.94 -4.90 -11.40
N LEU A 51 3.13 -4.35 -11.65
CA LEU A 51 3.47 -3.80 -12.95
C LEU A 51 3.76 -4.94 -13.95
N ILE A 52 2.91 -5.04 -14.97
CA ILE A 52 3.09 -5.97 -16.09
C ILE A 52 2.72 -5.18 -17.36
N PRO A 53 3.68 -4.46 -17.97
CA PRO A 53 3.41 -3.64 -19.14
C PRO A 53 2.70 -4.46 -20.23
N LEU A 54 1.70 -3.88 -20.89
CA LEU A 54 0.90 -4.60 -21.90
C LEU A 54 1.74 -5.40 -22.92
N PRO A 55 2.88 -4.89 -23.45
CA PRO A 55 3.72 -5.64 -24.38
C PRO A 55 4.33 -6.93 -23.79
N GLU A 56 4.52 -6.99 -22.47
CA GLU A 56 5.12 -8.13 -21.76
C GLU A 56 4.05 -9.08 -21.20
N LEU A 57 2.77 -8.69 -21.23
CA LEU A 57 1.69 -9.39 -20.53
C LEU A 57 1.59 -10.86 -20.90
N VAL A 58 1.69 -11.19 -22.20
CA VAL A 58 1.53 -12.57 -22.68
C VAL A 58 2.63 -13.48 -22.11
N ASP A 59 3.87 -12.98 -22.03
CA ASP A 59 5.01 -13.74 -21.53
C ASP A 59 5.04 -13.81 -19.99
N ARG A 60 4.26 -12.94 -19.32
CA ARG A 60 4.22 -12.79 -17.86
C ARG A 60 2.87 -13.16 -17.27
N LEU A 61 2.01 -13.85 -18.01
CA LEU A 61 0.72 -14.29 -17.51
C LEU A 61 0.88 -15.14 -16.25
N ASP A 62 1.85 -16.05 -16.20
CA ASP A 62 2.10 -16.92 -15.04
C ASP A 62 2.45 -16.16 -13.77
N ASP A 63 2.87 -14.92 -13.89
CA ASP A 63 3.19 -14.11 -12.73
C ASP A 63 1.91 -13.61 -12.00
N ILE A 64 0.73 -13.65 -12.64
CA ILE A 64 -0.54 -13.15 -12.07
C ILE A 64 -1.23 -14.27 -11.26
N PRO A 65 -1.57 -14.10 -9.98
CA PRO A 65 -2.34 -15.10 -9.24
C PRO A 65 -3.71 -15.39 -9.89
N ARG A 66 -4.06 -16.69 -10.02
CA ARG A 66 -5.33 -17.14 -10.64
C ARG A 66 -6.48 -17.31 -9.65
N ASN A 67 -6.16 -17.34 -8.36
CA ASN A 67 -7.08 -17.74 -7.29
C ASN A 67 -8.08 -16.63 -6.90
N PHE A 68 -7.84 -15.41 -7.37
CA PHE A 68 -8.55 -14.21 -6.96
C PHE A 68 -8.98 -13.39 -8.19
N PRO A 69 -10.03 -12.56 -8.08
CA PRO A 69 -10.36 -11.58 -9.10
C PRO A 69 -9.16 -10.69 -9.43
N VAL A 70 -9.00 -10.38 -10.72
CA VAL A 70 -7.95 -9.51 -11.23
C VAL A 70 -8.56 -8.22 -11.76
N ILE A 71 -8.20 -7.10 -11.15
CA ILE A 71 -8.50 -5.76 -11.68
C ILE A 71 -7.29 -5.30 -12.49
N VAL A 72 -7.52 -5.03 -13.77
CA VAL A 72 -6.50 -4.57 -14.71
C VAL A 72 -6.76 -3.11 -15.03
N TYR A 73 -5.72 -2.28 -14.94
CA TYR A 73 -5.82 -0.86 -15.25
C TYR A 73 -4.64 -0.39 -16.10
N CYS A 74 -4.86 0.72 -16.80
CA CYS A 74 -3.82 1.47 -17.46
C CYS A 74 -4.02 2.96 -17.18
N SER A 75 -3.44 3.89 -17.96
CA SER A 75 -3.67 5.33 -17.72
C SER A 75 -5.14 5.74 -17.93
N SER A 76 -5.79 5.31 -19.01
CA SER A 76 -7.13 5.82 -19.39
C SER A 76 -8.18 4.76 -19.78
N GLY A 77 -7.81 3.46 -19.79
CA GLY A 77 -8.70 2.33 -20.12
C GLY A 77 -8.39 1.50 -21.38
N PRO A 78 -7.89 2.05 -22.50
CA PRO A 78 -7.72 1.27 -23.74
C PRO A 78 -6.74 0.09 -23.63
N ARG A 79 -5.57 0.28 -22.99
CA ARG A 79 -4.57 -0.78 -22.82
C ARG A 79 -5.05 -1.88 -21.88
N SER A 80 -5.71 -1.52 -20.79
CA SER A 80 -6.27 -2.48 -19.83
C SER A 80 -7.42 -3.27 -20.44
N ARG A 81 -8.27 -2.65 -21.26
CA ARG A 81 -9.30 -3.39 -22.01
C ARG A 81 -8.69 -4.45 -22.93
N ALA A 82 -7.63 -4.09 -23.66
CA ALA A 82 -6.90 -5.04 -24.51
C ALA A 82 -6.24 -6.15 -23.69
N ALA A 83 -5.60 -5.81 -22.55
CA ALA A 83 -5.04 -6.76 -21.61
C ALA A 83 -6.08 -7.77 -21.12
N CYS A 84 -7.25 -7.30 -20.67
CA CYS A 84 -8.33 -8.17 -20.23
C CYS A 84 -8.78 -9.14 -21.33
N GLN A 85 -8.94 -8.66 -22.58
CA GLN A 85 -9.28 -9.53 -23.70
C GLN A 85 -8.23 -10.62 -23.95
N LEU A 86 -6.94 -10.29 -23.84
CA LEU A 86 -5.87 -11.29 -23.95
C LEU A 86 -5.92 -12.30 -22.80
N MET A 87 -6.12 -11.83 -21.56
CA MET A 87 -6.20 -12.69 -20.39
C MET A 87 -7.40 -13.66 -20.44
N THR A 88 -8.52 -13.27 -21.07
CA THR A 88 -9.68 -14.18 -21.24
C THR A 88 -9.42 -15.36 -22.19
N LEU A 89 -8.26 -15.41 -22.86
CA LEU A 89 -7.85 -16.57 -23.64
C LEU A 89 -7.34 -17.72 -22.76
N ASP A 90 -7.01 -17.43 -21.50
CA ASP A 90 -6.59 -18.40 -20.50
C ASP A 90 -7.75 -18.66 -19.52
N ASP A 91 -8.42 -19.80 -19.69
CA ASP A 91 -9.58 -20.22 -18.89
C ASP A 91 -9.24 -20.49 -17.40
N SER A 92 -7.95 -20.43 -17.01
CA SER A 92 -7.53 -20.56 -15.60
C SER A 92 -7.75 -19.29 -14.78
N PHE A 93 -7.92 -18.13 -15.42
CA PHE A 93 -8.33 -16.92 -14.71
C PHE A 93 -9.79 -17.02 -14.30
N GLY A 94 -10.05 -16.70 -13.03
CA GLY A 94 -11.42 -16.55 -12.54
C GLY A 94 -12.07 -15.29 -13.11
N GLU A 95 -12.07 -14.21 -12.33
CA GLU A 95 -12.72 -12.96 -12.71
C GLU A 95 -11.69 -11.95 -13.22
N ILE A 96 -11.89 -11.41 -14.43
CA ILE A 96 -11.06 -10.36 -15.02
C ILE A 96 -11.91 -9.09 -15.17
N ILE A 97 -11.46 -8.01 -14.55
CA ILE A 97 -12.19 -6.74 -14.45
C ILE A 97 -11.30 -5.63 -15.02
N ASN A 98 -11.83 -4.85 -15.96
CA ASN A 98 -11.17 -3.65 -16.45
C ASN A 98 -11.55 -2.43 -15.57
N LEU A 99 -10.57 -1.66 -15.11
CA LEU A 99 -10.81 -0.34 -14.52
C LEU A 99 -11.03 0.69 -15.64
N THR A 100 -12.24 1.23 -15.73
CA THR A 100 -12.59 2.31 -16.67
C THR A 100 -12.05 3.63 -16.18
N GLY A 101 -11.68 4.52 -17.10
CA GLY A 101 -10.95 5.76 -16.78
C GLY A 101 -9.49 5.53 -16.38
N GLY A 102 -9.11 4.30 -16.03
CA GLY A 102 -7.75 3.93 -15.64
C GLY A 102 -7.28 4.66 -14.39
N PHE A 103 -5.96 4.76 -14.23
CA PHE A 103 -5.33 5.48 -13.13
C PHE A 103 -5.64 6.97 -13.14
N ASN A 104 -5.89 7.58 -14.31
CA ASN A 104 -6.21 9.00 -14.39
C ASN A 104 -7.56 9.35 -13.73
N ALA A 105 -8.47 8.38 -13.59
CA ALA A 105 -9.74 8.54 -12.91
C ALA A 105 -9.71 7.98 -11.47
N TRP A 106 -8.55 7.47 -11.02
CA TRP A 106 -8.41 6.93 -9.68
C TRP A 106 -8.27 8.07 -8.68
N GLU A 107 -9.30 8.27 -7.86
CA GLU A 107 -9.35 9.28 -6.79
C GLU A 107 -9.02 8.68 -5.41
N GLY A 108 -8.52 7.44 -5.37
CA GLY A 108 -8.08 6.80 -4.13
C GLY A 108 -6.60 7.00 -3.87
N GLU A 109 -6.13 6.39 -2.80
CA GLU A 109 -4.72 6.40 -2.41
C GLU A 109 -3.80 5.89 -3.53
N ALA A 110 -2.62 6.49 -3.61
CA ALA A 110 -1.58 6.14 -4.56
C ALA A 110 -0.22 5.98 -3.86
N ALA A 111 0.51 4.96 -4.25
CA ALA A 111 1.91 4.78 -3.89
C ALA A 111 2.82 5.29 -5.02
N LEU A 112 4.06 5.61 -4.67
CA LEU A 112 5.08 6.20 -5.54
C LEU A 112 6.29 5.30 -5.68
N GLY A 113 7.10 5.59 -6.70
CA GLY A 113 8.41 4.97 -6.87
C GLY A 113 8.38 3.67 -7.66
N ARG A 114 9.56 3.09 -7.84
CA ARG A 114 9.76 1.89 -8.66
C ARG A 114 9.23 0.65 -7.96
N GLU A 115 9.03 -0.44 -8.70
CA GLU A 115 8.60 -1.73 -8.14
C GLU A 115 9.46 -2.22 -6.96
N ASN A 116 10.74 -1.84 -6.91
CA ASN A 116 11.68 -2.20 -5.85
C ASN A 116 11.82 -1.15 -4.73
N GLN A 117 11.06 -0.05 -4.75
CA GLN A 117 11.11 1.00 -3.73
C GLN A 117 10.82 0.42 -2.34
N GLY A 118 11.66 0.74 -1.35
CA GLY A 118 11.52 0.27 0.03
C GLY A 118 11.75 -1.23 0.26
N LEU A 119 11.84 -2.06 -0.79
CA LEU A 119 12.00 -3.51 -0.64
C LEU A 119 13.46 -3.95 -0.40
N THR A 120 14.36 -3.01 -0.13
CA THR A 120 15.71 -3.32 0.34
C THR A 120 15.71 -4.04 1.68
N PHE A 121 14.65 -3.87 2.48
CA PHE A 121 14.45 -4.58 3.75
C PHE A 121 13.69 -5.91 3.59
N PHE A 122 13.06 -6.14 2.43
CA PHE A 122 12.27 -7.33 2.15
C PHE A 122 12.75 -8.00 0.86
N THR A 123 13.89 -8.68 0.96
CA THR A 123 14.48 -9.43 -0.15
C THR A 123 13.72 -10.73 -0.44
N GLY A 124 12.95 -11.22 0.55
CA GLY A 124 12.26 -12.51 0.52
C GLY A 124 13.01 -13.62 1.24
N ALA A 125 14.22 -13.33 1.75
CA ALA A 125 15.04 -14.26 2.51
C ALA A 125 14.88 -14.10 4.04
N GLU A 126 14.22 -13.02 4.47
CA GLU A 126 14.02 -12.70 5.87
C GLU A 126 13.12 -13.74 6.55
N THR A 127 13.49 -14.11 7.76
CA THR A 127 12.68 -14.96 8.64
C THR A 127 11.44 -14.20 9.15
N PRO A 128 10.39 -14.91 9.62
CA PRO A 128 9.27 -14.28 10.29
C PRO A 128 9.66 -13.34 11.45
N ARG A 129 10.75 -13.66 12.16
CA ARG A 129 11.33 -12.80 13.21
C ARG A 129 11.84 -11.47 12.63
N GLU A 130 12.69 -11.55 11.61
CA GLU A 130 13.29 -10.38 10.98
C GLU A 130 12.24 -9.50 10.31
N ILE A 131 11.21 -10.07 9.68
CA ILE A 131 10.08 -9.31 9.10
C ILE A 131 9.39 -8.46 10.17
N LEU A 132 9.08 -9.03 11.33
CA LEU A 132 8.43 -8.31 12.42
C LEU A 132 9.36 -7.26 13.05
N GLU A 133 10.65 -7.53 13.18
CA GLU A 133 11.65 -6.56 13.67
C GLU A 133 11.85 -5.37 12.71
N ILE A 134 11.79 -5.63 11.40
CA ILE A 134 11.83 -4.59 10.38
C ILE A 134 10.56 -3.75 10.43
N ALA A 135 9.38 -4.38 10.42
CA ALA A 135 8.10 -3.67 10.51
C ALA A 135 8.05 -2.80 11.77
N TYR A 136 8.39 -3.36 12.93
CA TYR A 136 8.47 -2.61 14.19
C TYR A 136 9.43 -1.41 14.12
N GLY A 137 10.57 -1.56 13.43
CA GLY A 137 11.52 -0.47 13.22
C GLY A 137 11.00 0.63 12.29
N LEU A 138 10.19 0.28 11.28
CA LEU A 138 9.56 1.26 10.39
C LEU A 138 8.52 2.10 11.15
N GLU A 139 7.68 1.45 11.97
CA GLU A 139 6.75 2.14 12.87
C GLU A 139 7.48 3.09 13.83
N GLN A 140 8.61 2.62 14.38
CA GLN A 140 9.44 3.43 15.27
C GLN A 140 9.95 4.67 14.56
N GLY A 141 10.45 4.52 13.34
CA GLY A 141 10.93 5.62 12.52
C GLY A 141 9.84 6.65 12.24
N LEU A 142 8.63 6.20 11.90
CA LEU A 142 7.49 7.07 11.65
C LEU A 142 7.03 7.81 12.91
N ARG A 143 6.94 7.10 14.04
CA ARG A 143 6.64 7.69 15.34
C ARG A 143 7.65 8.76 15.74
N GLU A 144 8.93 8.48 15.62
CA GLU A 144 10.01 9.42 15.94
C GLU A 144 9.95 10.66 15.05
N PHE A 145 9.62 10.49 13.76
CA PHE A 145 9.35 11.60 12.85
C PHE A 145 8.22 12.49 13.37
N TYR A 146 7.05 11.94 13.67
CA TYR A 146 5.92 12.75 14.18
C TYR A 146 6.24 13.47 15.49
N LEU A 147 6.92 12.80 16.45
CA LEU A 147 7.38 13.42 17.69
C LEU A 147 8.41 14.54 17.46
N SER A 148 9.20 14.45 16.39
CA SER A 148 10.13 15.51 16.00
C SER A 148 9.41 16.72 15.41
N MET A 149 8.32 16.51 14.67
CA MET A 149 7.53 17.56 14.04
C MET A 149 6.67 18.34 15.04
N ASP A 150 6.13 17.66 16.05
CA ASP A 150 5.43 18.26 17.21
C ASP A 150 6.20 19.46 17.82
N LYS A 151 7.53 19.33 17.89
CA LYS A 151 8.45 20.35 18.45
C LYS A 151 8.75 21.50 17.49
N GLN A 152 8.51 21.31 16.19
CA GLN A 152 8.86 22.27 15.14
C GLN A 152 7.69 23.17 14.74
N VAL A 153 6.45 22.70 14.92
CA VAL A 153 5.24 23.44 14.57
C VAL A 153 4.78 24.42 15.66
N LYS A 154 4.23 25.55 15.24
CA LYS A 154 3.74 26.60 16.14
C LYS A 154 2.25 26.45 16.42
N ASN A 155 1.47 26.03 15.43
CA ASN A 155 0.03 25.84 15.54
C ASN A 155 -0.29 24.76 16.60
N PRO A 156 -0.98 25.11 17.71
CA PRO A 156 -1.31 24.15 18.75
C PRO A 156 -2.22 23.01 18.30
N GLY A 157 -3.06 23.24 17.28
CA GLY A 157 -3.92 22.22 16.68
C GLY A 157 -3.08 21.18 15.93
N VAL A 158 -2.17 21.64 15.06
CA VAL A 158 -1.27 20.75 14.32
C VAL A 158 -0.29 20.02 15.25
N ARG A 159 0.16 20.69 16.32
CA ARG A 159 0.94 20.02 17.38
C ARG A 159 0.20 18.82 17.96
N ARG A 160 -1.08 19.00 18.35
CA ARG A 160 -1.93 17.91 18.85
C ARG A 160 -2.16 16.82 17.81
N LEU A 161 -2.25 17.19 16.53
CA LEU A 161 -2.36 16.24 15.43
C LEU A 161 -1.11 15.34 15.33
N PHE A 162 0.09 15.91 15.32
CA PHE A 162 1.34 15.12 15.33
C PHE A 162 1.46 14.21 16.55
N ALA A 163 1.11 14.71 17.75
CA ALA A 163 1.07 13.88 18.96
C ALA A 163 0.04 12.73 18.86
N THR A 164 -1.08 12.96 18.16
CA THR A 164 -2.09 11.93 17.89
C THR A 164 -1.55 10.88 16.93
N LEU A 165 -0.94 11.28 15.81
CA LEU A 165 -0.33 10.38 14.83
C LEU A 165 0.76 9.52 15.49
N ALA A 166 1.68 10.12 16.25
CA ALA A 166 2.71 9.38 17.01
C ALA A 166 2.13 8.34 17.98
N ARG A 167 0.94 8.60 18.55
CA ARG A 167 0.24 7.64 19.41
C ARG A 167 -0.38 6.49 18.61
N VAL A 168 -0.86 6.74 17.38
CA VAL A 168 -1.34 5.69 16.47
C VAL A 168 -0.19 4.72 16.18
N GLU A 169 0.98 5.23 15.81
CA GLU A 169 2.17 4.38 15.58
C GLU A 169 2.55 3.55 16.80
N THR A 170 2.37 4.09 18.01
CA THR A 170 2.63 3.33 19.25
C THR A 170 1.68 2.15 19.39
N LEU A 171 0.39 2.31 19.04
CA LEU A 171 -0.59 1.24 19.08
C LEU A 171 -0.30 0.18 18.00
N HIS A 172 0.23 0.60 16.85
CA HIS A 172 0.64 -0.30 15.79
C HIS A 172 1.90 -1.10 16.18
N GLN A 173 2.92 -0.46 16.77
CA GLN A 173 4.06 -1.13 17.40
C GLN A 173 3.63 -2.19 18.43
N GLU A 174 2.64 -1.88 19.28
CA GLU A 174 2.08 -2.85 20.21
C GLU A 174 1.37 -4.01 19.48
N SER A 175 0.74 -3.78 18.34
CA SER A 175 0.13 -4.82 17.50
C SER A 175 1.19 -5.78 16.95
N ILE A 176 2.28 -5.24 16.41
CA ILE A 176 3.42 -6.00 15.91
C ILE A 176 4.07 -6.80 17.04
N LEU A 177 4.28 -6.18 18.23
CA LEU A 177 4.81 -6.86 19.41
C LEU A 177 3.92 -8.03 19.85
N ARG A 178 2.59 -7.85 19.86
CA ARG A 178 1.64 -8.94 20.17
C ARG A 178 1.77 -10.09 19.16
N GLU A 179 1.98 -9.77 17.89
CA GLU A 179 2.17 -10.78 16.85
C GLU A 179 3.51 -11.52 17.00
N TYR A 180 4.57 -10.79 17.34
CA TYR A 180 5.86 -11.36 17.69
C TYR A 180 5.75 -12.30 18.88
N GLN A 181 5.07 -11.89 19.95
CA GLN A 181 4.84 -12.73 21.12
C GLN A 181 4.05 -13.99 20.78
N ARG A 182 3.09 -13.88 19.86
CA ARG A 182 2.26 -15.01 19.44
C ARG A 182 3.02 -16.04 18.61
N ILE A 183 3.88 -15.61 17.70
CA ILE A 183 4.52 -16.48 16.69
C ILE A 183 5.95 -16.88 17.08
N ILE A 184 6.68 -15.99 17.74
CA ILE A 184 8.13 -16.08 17.89
C ILE A 184 8.54 -16.32 19.36
N ASP A 185 8.19 -15.41 20.27
CA ASP A 185 8.61 -15.47 21.67
C ASP A 185 7.57 -14.84 22.61
N PRO A 186 6.71 -15.64 23.28
CA PRO A 186 5.67 -15.15 24.18
C PRO A 186 6.17 -14.33 25.38
N SER A 187 7.48 -14.37 25.68
CA SER A 187 8.07 -13.72 26.85
C SER A 187 8.78 -12.41 26.53
N ILE A 188 8.98 -12.09 25.24
CA ILE A 188 9.73 -10.91 24.84
C ILE A 188 9.01 -9.64 25.29
N LYS A 189 9.79 -8.68 25.77
CA LYS A 189 9.34 -7.34 26.11
C LYS A 189 9.74 -6.35 25.00
N GLU A 190 9.03 -5.24 24.97
CA GLU A 190 9.26 -4.16 23.99
C GLU A 190 10.72 -3.69 23.96
N ASP A 191 11.33 -3.49 25.13
CA ASP A 191 12.72 -3.04 25.29
C ASP A 191 13.77 -4.07 24.85
N GLN A 192 13.33 -5.30 24.54
CA GLN A 192 14.16 -6.38 24.04
C GLN A 192 14.02 -6.58 22.52
N LEU A 193 13.01 -5.97 21.88
CA LEU A 193 12.88 -6.01 20.44
C LEU A 193 14.00 -5.17 19.83
N THR A 194 14.88 -5.80 19.06
CA THR A 194 15.89 -5.05 18.32
C THR A 194 15.22 -4.50 17.06
N ALA A 195 14.81 -3.23 17.09
CA ALA A 195 14.46 -2.54 15.86
C ALA A 195 15.67 -2.62 14.93
N ALA A 196 15.49 -3.08 13.70
CA ALA A 196 16.52 -2.94 12.69
C ALA A 196 16.92 -1.44 12.64
N ALA A 197 18.22 -1.16 12.54
CA ALA A 197 18.69 0.22 12.47
C ALA A 197 18.32 0.85 11.12
N LEU A 198 17.06 1.26 10.98
CA LEU A 198 16.48 1.85 9.76
C LEU A 198 16.64 3.37 9.78
N GLN A 199 17.87 3.85 10.02
CA GLN A 199 18.14 5.27 10.25
C GLN A 199 17.52 6.17 9.16
N GLY A 200 16.56 7.00 9.58
CA GLY A 200 15.91 8.00 8.71
C GLY A 200 14.91 7.44 7.70
N THR A 201 14.58 6.14 7.77
CA THR A 201 13.54 5.51 6.94
C THR A 201 12.23 5.53 7.69
N LEU A 202 11.18 6.01 7.03
CA LEU A 202 9.82 5.97 7.54
C LEU A 202 9.11 4.72 7.01
N GLU A 203 7.93 4.48 7.56
CA GLU A 203 7.00 3.51 7.01
C GLU A 203 6.75 3.73 5.51
N GLY A 204 6.60 2.64 4.76
CA GLY A 204 6.63 2.67 3.29
C GLY A 204 8.03 2.64 2.65
N GLY A 205 9.10 2.68 3.45
CA GLY A 205 10.46 2.41 3.00
C GLY A 205 11.10 3.57 2.23
N MET A 206 10.58 4.79 2.42
CA MET A 206 11.18 6.03 1.96
C MET A 206 11.69 6.83 3.16
N THR A 207 12.68 7.68 2.93
CA THR A 207 13.22 8.57 3.95
C THR A 207 12.32 9.78 4.18
N THR A 208 12.47 10.44 5.33
CA THR A 208 11.78 11.70 5.60
C THR A 208 12.01 12.74 4.49
N GLN A 209 13.24 12.86 3.99
CA GLN A 209 13.56 13.83 2.94
C GLN A 209 12.85 13.51 1.63
N GLU A 210 12.76 12.23 1.25
CA GLU A 210 12.03 11.83 0.04
C GLU A 210 10.54 12.22 0.15
N TYR A 211 9.89 11.94 1.27
CA TYR A 211 8.48 12.35 1.47
C TYR A 211 8.32 13.88 1.39
N ILE A 212 9.24 14.64 1.97
CA ILE A 212 9.23 16.11 1.90
C ILE A 212 9.39 16.59 0.46
N ASP A 213 10.30 15.99 -0.30
CA ASP A 213 10.57 16.36 -1.68
C ASP A 213 9.38 16.07 -2.61
N TYR A 214 8.64 14.97 -2.35
CA TYR A 214 7.47 14.61 -3.15
C TYR A 214 6.24 15.44 -2.83
N TYR A 215 5.94 15.66 -1.54
CA TYR A 215 4.67 16.23 -1.12
C TYR A 215 4.74 17.71 -0.72
N MET A 216 5.93 18.23 -0.41
CA MET A 216 6.16 19.63 -0.02
C MET A 216 5.13 20.19 1.00
N PRO A 217 4.85 19.47 2.09
CA PRO A 217 3.73 19.78 2.98
C PRO A 217 3.91 21.12 3.70
N GLN A 218 2.81 21.87 3.86
CA GLN A 218 2.77 23.01 4.76
C GLN A 218 2.55 22.53 6.20
N TRP A 219 3.62 22.48 6.98
CA TRP A 219 3.60 21.93 8.35
C TRP A 219 2.69 22.65 9.35
N GLU A 220 2.13 23.81 9.01
CA GLU A 220 1.20 24.55 9.87
C GLU A 220 -0.27 24.36 9.44
N ASP A 221 -0.51 23.63 8.36
CA ASP A 221 -1.82 23.26 7.84
C ASP A 221 -2.17 21.81 8.26
N PRO A 222 -3.25 21.60 9.05
CA PRO A 222 -3.64 20.25 9.44
C PRO A 222 -4.05 19.37 8.26
N GLU A 223 -4.60 19.92 7.17
CA GLU A 223 -4.98 19.13 5.99
C GLU A 223 -3.74 18.53 5.33
N ASP A 224 -2.70 19.33 5.09
CA ASP A 224 -1.44 18.85 4.52
C ASP A 224 -0.75 17.79 5.41
N VAL A 225 -0.87 17.90 6.73
CA VAL A 225 -0.31 16.91 7.67
C VAL A 225 -1.07 15.59 7.60
N VAL A 226 -2.40 15.62 7.57
CA VAL A 226 -3.20 14.39 7.41
C VAL A 226 -2.97 13.77 6.02
N PHE A 227 -2.89 14.59 4.98
CA PHE A 227 -2.59 14.12 3.63
C PHE A 227 -1.23 13.42 3.56
N LEU A 228 -0.19 13.99 4.19
CA LEU A 228 1.11 13.32 4.28
C LEU A 228 1.01 11.98 5.03
N ALA A 229 0.28 11.92 6.15
CA ALA A 229 0.09 10.68 6.88
C ALA A 229 -0.59 9.61 6.01
N MET A 230 -1.65 9.97 5.27
CA MET A 230 -2.31 9.08 4.31
C MET A 230 -1.35 8.58 3.23
N ALA A 231 -0.51 9.47 2.69
CA ALA A 231 0.48 9.10 1.69
C ALA A 231 1.54 8.11 2.22
N ILE A 232 1.98 8.27 3.48
CA ILE A 232 2.91 7.35 4.13
C ILE A 232 2.28 5.96 4.30
N GLU A 233 1.04 5.93 4.78
CA GLU A 233 0.25 4.70 4.99
C GLU A 233 -0.06 3.98 3.68
N ALA A 234 -0.37 4.73 2.61
CA ALA A 234 -0.54 4.17 1.27
C ALA A 234 0.74 3.52 0.73
N GLN A 235 1.88 4.15 0.99
CA GLN A 235 3.19 3.63 0.63
C GLN A 235 3.57 2.40 1.48
N ALA A 236 3.20 2.37 2.76
CA ALA A 236 3.38 1.22 3.66
C ALA A 236 2.53 0.02 3.23
N LEU A 237 1.23 0.24 2.96
CA LEU A 237 0.34 -0.76 2.37
C LEU A 237 0.95 -1.38 1.10
N ASP A 238 1.42 -0.53 0.19
CA ASP A 238 2.06 -0.96 -1.04
C ASP A 238 3.34 -1.77 -0.78
N LEU A 239 4.20 -1.30 0.12
CA LEU A 239 5.44 -1.98 0.52
C LEU A 239 5.15 -3.41 1.02
N TYR A 240 4.25 -3.56 1.99
CA TYR A 240 3.96 -4.87 2.58
C TYR A 240 3.26 -5.81 1.59
N LEU A 241 2.38 -5.28 0.72
CA LEU A 241 1.78 -6.07 -0.35
C LEU A 241 2.79 -6.57 -1.37
N ARG A 242 3.77 -5.74 -1.76
CA ARG A 242 4.86 -6.17 -2.64
C ARG A 242 5.81 -7.14 -1.94
N ALA A 243 6.19 -6.88 -0.70
CA ALA A 243 7.03 -7.77 0.11
C ALA A 243 6.43 -9.18 0.22
N LYS A 244 5.11 -9.27 0.42
CA LYS A 244 4.37 -10.54 0.47
C LYS A 244 4.57 -11.39 -0.79
N THR A 245 4.73 -10.77 -1.96
CA THR A 245 4.94 -11.50 -3.22
C THR A 245 6.32 -12.14 -3.33
N ARG A 246 7.29 -11.73 -2.49
CA ARG A 246 8.66 -12.24 -2.51
C ARG A 246 8.91 -13.40 -1.57
N VAL A 247 8.09 -13.53 -0.53
CA VAL A 247 8.25 -14.59 0.46
C VAL A 247 7.56 -15.89 0.00
N VAL A 248 8.21 -17.01 0.27
CA VAL A 248 7.72 -18.34 -0.13
C VAL A 248 6.95 -19.05 0.98
N ASP A 249 7.28 -18.77 2.23
CA ASP A 249 6.66 -19.46 3.37
C ASP A 249 5.34 -18.81 3.79
N GLU A 250 4.42 -19.64 4.27
CA GLU A 250 3.06 -19.21 4.61
C GLU A 250 3.01 -18.29 5.84
N THR A 251 3.94 -18.46 6.79
CA THR A 251 3.97 -17.66 8.02
C THR A 251 4.32 -16.22 7.71
N SER A 252 5.39 -15.98 6.95
CA SER A 252 5.79 -14.65 6.48
C SER A 252 4.71 -13.99 5.64
N ARG A 253 4.05 -14.74 4.74
CA ARG A 253 2.91 -14.21 3.97
C ARG A 253 1.78 -13.74 4.88
N LYS A 254 1.42 -14.52 5.90
CA LYS A 254 0.36 -14.16 6.85
C LYS A 254 0.72 -12.92 7.67
N ILE A 255 1.97 -12.80 8.11
CA ILE A 255 2.45 -11.61 8.82
C ILE A 255 2.33 -10.39 7.92
N LEU A 256 2.88 -10.43 6.70
CA LEU A 256 2.86 -9.29 5.78
C LEU A 256 1.43 -8.94 5.32
N THR A 257 0.56 -9.92 5.07
CA THR A 257 -0.87 -9.67 4.78
C THR A 257 -1.55 -8.98 5.95
N ARG A 258 -1.25 -9.37 7.19
CA ARG A 258 -1.87 -8.78 8.36
C ARG A 258 -1.44 -7.33 8.55
N ILE A 259 -0.14 -7.04 8.48
CA ILE A 259 0.38 -5.68 8.61
C ILE A 259 -0.22 -4.80 7.49
N ALA A 260 -0.18 -5.25 6.24
CA ALA A 260 -0.87 -4.55 5.14
C ALA A 260 -2.38 -4.31 5.40
N GLN A 261 -3.06 -5.22 6.09
CA GLN A 261 -4.46 -5.04 6.45
C GLN A 261 -4.66 -4.01 7.57
N GLU A 262 -3.68 -3.85 8.45
CA GLU A 262 -3.62 -2.80 9.49
C GLU A 262 -3.41 -1.42 8.81
N GLU A 263 -2.48 -1.27 7.84
CA GLU A 263 -2.32 0.01 7.11
C GLU A 263 -3.56 0.42 6.32
N LYS A 264 -4.22 -0.55 5.68
CA LYS A 264 -5.50 -0.28 5.02
C LYS A 264 -6.55 0.24 6.00
N SER A 265 -6.53 -0.24 7.25
CA SER A 265 -7.41 0.27 8.29
C SER A 265 -7.01 1.69 8.69
N HIS A 266 -5.71 2.01 8.82
CA HIS A 266 -5.26 3.37 9.11
C HIS A 266 -5.70 4.38 8.05
N LEU A 267 -5.56 4.05 6.77
CA LEU A 267 -6.06 4.87 5.66
C LEU A 267 -7.54 5.21 5.78
N VAL A 268 -8.38 4.27 6.21
CA VAL A 268 -9.81 4.52 6.44
C VAL A 268 -10.01 5.56 7.55
N HIS A 269 -9.33 5.41 8.69
CA HIS A 269 -9.46 6.33 9.81
C HIS A 269 -8.88 7.72 9.49
N LEU A 270 -7.79 7.80 8.72
CA LEU A 270 -7.23 9.06 8.26
C LEU A 270 -8.14 9.76 7.24
N GLY A 271 -8.82 9.00 6.38
CA GLY A 271 -9.86 9.54 5.50
C GLY A 271 -11.02 10.17 6.29
N GLU A 272 -11.50 9.50 7.33
CA GLU A 272 -12.53 10.07 8.23
C GLU A 272 -12.05 11.34 8.94
N LEU A 273 -10.77 11.37 9.35
CA LEU A 273 -10.15 12.55 9.95
C LEU A 273 -10.06 13.71 8.94
N MET A 274 -9.64 13.44 7.70
CA MET A 274 -9.58 14.41 6.62
C MET A 274 -10.96 15.02 6.32
N ASP A 275 -11.99 14.18 6.18
CA ASP A 275 -13.37 14.62 5.98
C ASP A 275 -13.85 15.52 7.14
N GLY A 276 -13.46 15.17 8.37
CA GLY A 276 -13.71 15.98 9.56
C GLY A 276 -13.05 17.35 9.50
N LEU A 277 -11.81 17.44 9.03
CA LEU A 277 -11.08 18.70 8.86
C LEU A 277 -11.73 19.59 7.79
N ILE A 278 -12.00 19.02 6.60
CA ILE A 278 -12.61 19.74 5.47
C ILE A 278 -14.00 20.28 5.83
N SER A 279 -14.79 19.49 6.57
CA SER A 279 -16.14 19.88 7.00
C SER A 279 -16.14 20.81 8.23
N GLY A 280 -15.00 21.04 8.87
CA GLY A 280 -14.87 21.82 10.10
C GLY A 280 -15.49 21.14 11.34
N THR A 281 -15.66 19.81 11.30
CA THR A 281 -16.27 19.02 12.38
C THR A 281 -15.25 18.27 13.23
N ALA A 282 -13.99 18.19 12.80
CA ALA A 282 -12.89 17.65 13.59
C ALA A 282 -12.51 18.63 14.72
N THR A 283 -12.69 18.20 15.98
CA THR A 283 -12.27 18.93 17.19
C THR A 283 -11.07 18.30 17.86
#